data_AF-A0A1T1HAY5-F1
#
_entry.id   AF-A0A1T1HAY5-F1
#
_cell.length_a   1.000
_cell.length_b   1.000
_cell.length_c   1.000
_cell.angle_alpha   90.00
_cell.angle_beta   90.00
_cell.angle_gamma   90.00
#
_symmetry.space_group_name_H-M   'P 1'
#
loop_
_entity.id
_entity.type
_entity.pdbx_description
1 polymer ?
#
loop_
_entity_poly.entity_id
_entity_poly.type
_entity_poly.pdbx_seq_one_letter_code
_entity_poly.pdbx_strand_id
1 'polypeptide(L)'
;MLSLRRQMNARRPGHFVLFDASKHLTGQERSRLENQGIQTTYDSIRVLPDQTLAIKNGRVVVLFADEGVVQKAEGKPASKRKKEHFHVAGCSVLQARHREPLVATTCLSSPFPVPGNEHKRRSLTVCPECLALLSYRGFSLTRNRRIRYSEGLLRGFQLQDFFRIYTLYPVRIEGHL
;
A
#
# COMPACT_ATOMS: atom_id res chain seq x y z
N MET A 1 23.35 26.21 -22.07
CA MET A 1 23.04 25.35 -20.91
C MET A 1 22.39 26.06 -19.72
N LEU A 2 22.58 27.38 -19.49
CA LEU A 2 21.93 28.13 -18.40
C LEU A 2 20.44 28.46 -18.65
N SER A 3 20.02 28.58 -19.91
CA SER A 3 18.65 28.94 -20.30
C SER A 3 17.60 27.91 -19.88
N LEU A 4 17.87 26.62 -20.11
CA LEU A 4 16.96 25.52 -19.75
C LEU A 4 16.72 25.42 -18.23
N ARG A 5 17.78 25.59 -17.42
CA ARG A 5 17.67 25.55 -15.96
C ARG A 5 16.79 26.66 -15.39
N ARG A 6 16.88 27.86 -15.97
CA ARG A 6 16.02 29.00 -15.61
C ARG A 6 14.57 28.76 -16.01
N GLN A 7 14.33 28.19 -17.19
CA GLN A 7 12.99 27.81 -17.64
C GLN A 7 12.35 26.72 -16.76
N MET A 8 13.13 25.77 -16.24
CA MET A 8 12.67 24.73 -15.31
C MET A 8 12.57 25.21 -13.84
N ASN A 9 12.87 26.49 -13.56
CA ASN A 9 12.95 27.05 -12.21
C ASN A 9 13.83 26.21 -11.24
N ALA A 10 14.81 25.49 -11.78
CA ALA A 10 15.65 24.55 -11.04
C ALA A 10 16.79 25.31 -10.35
N ARG A 11 16.56 25.72 -9.10
CA ARG A 11 17.51 26.52 -8.30
C ARG A 11 18.70 25.74 -7.73
N ARG A 12 18.67 24.40 -7.79
CA ARG A 12 19.72 23.52 -7.27
C ARG A 12 20.08 22.46 -8.31
N PRO A 13 21.35 22.01 -8.37
CA PRO A 13 21.70 20.82 -9.14
C PRO A 13 20.86 19.63 -8.68
N GLY A 14 20.50 18.75 -9.62
CA GLY A 14 19.76 17.53 -9.32
C GLY A 14 20.50 16.68 -8.30
N HIS A 15 19.76 16.06 -7.38
CA HIS A 15 20.32 15.11 -6.43
C HIS A 15 20.41 13.74 -7.11
N PHE A 16 21.62 13.27 -7.37
CA PHE A 16 21.86 11.96 -7.98
C PHE A 16 22.35 11.00 -6.90
N VAL A 17 21.67 9.86 -6.77
CA VAL A 17 22.13 8.75 -5.93
C VAL A 17 22.58 7.64 -6.87
N LEU A 18 23.73 7.04 -6.59
CA LEU A 18 24.17 5.85 -7.32
C LEU A 18 23.14 4.74 -7.15
N PHE A 19 22.80 4.08 -8.26
CA PHE A 19 21.82 3.02 -8.22
C PHE A 19 22.39 1.78 -7.51
N ASP A 20 21.71 1.33 -6.46
CA ASP A 20 22.00 0.09 -5.74
C ASP A 20 20.77 -0.82 -5.84
N ALA A 21 20.88 -1.94 -6.54
CA ALA A 21 19.78 -2.86 -6.78
C ALA A 21 19.22 -3.49 -5.49
N SER A 22 19.98 -3.50 -4.39
CA SER A 22 19.50 -3.97 -3.09
C SER A 22 18.61 -2.93 -2.38
N LYS A 23 18.80 -1.65 -2.67
CA LYS A 23 18.11 -0.52 -2.01
C LYS A 23 17.08 0.17 -2.89
N HIS A 24 17.21 0.06 -4.21
CA HIS A 24 16.37 0.74 -5.18
C HIS A 24 15.58 -0.25 -6.03
N LEU A 25 14.31 0.07 -6.26
CA LEU A 25 13.48 -0.68 -7.19
C LEU A 25 14.03 -0.54 -8.61
N THR A 26 14.27 -1.66 -9.26
CA THR A 26 14.58 -1.73 -10.69
C THR A 26 13.35 -1.33 -11.53
N GLY A 27 13.55 -1.07 -12.82
CA GLY A 27 12.43 -0.86 -13.75
C GLY A 27 11.45 -2.04 -13.75
N GLN A 28 11.98 -3.27 -13.79
CA GLN A 28 11.17 -4.49 -13.80
C GLN A 28 10.36 -4.67 -12.51
N GLU A 29 10.96 -4.39 -11.35
CA GLU A 29 10.25 -4.49 -10.06
C GLU A 29 9.12 -3.46 -9.96
N ARG A 30 9.34 -2.22 -10.43
CA ARG A 30 8.29 -1.20 -10.48
C ARG A 30 7.12 -1.64 -11.35
N SER A 31 7.40 -2.13 -12.56
CA SER A 31 6.36 -2.63 -13.47
C SER A 31 5.60 -3.82 -12.88
N ARG A 32 6.28 -4.73 -12.16
CA ARG A 32 5.62 -5.86 -11.48
C ARG A 32 4.73 -5.39 -10.34
N LEU A 33 5.24 -4.51 -9.47
CA LEU A 33 4.46 -3.94 -8.35
C LEU A 33 3.19 -3.24 -8.84
N GLU A 34 3.26 -2.54 -9.97
CA GLU A 34 2.13 -1.82 -10.54
C GLU A 34 1.09 -2.76 -11.17
N ASN A 35 1.52 -3.73 -11.98
CA ASN A 35 0.62 -4.47 -12.88
C ASN A 35 0.20 -5.86 -12.38
N GLN A 36 1.08 -6.55 -11.66
CA GLN A 36 0.92 -7.95 -11.25
C GLN A 36 0.86 -8.11 -9.72
N GLY A 37 1.47 -7.18 -8.99
CA GLY A 37 1.80 -7.37 -7.59
C GLY A 37 2.97 -8.34 -7.42
N ILE A 38 3.60 -8.30 -6.25
CA ILE A 38 4.73 -9.16 -5.88
C ILE A 38 4.33 -9.96 -4.66
N GLN A 39 4.44 -11.29 -4.74
CA GLN A 39 4.30 -12.16 -3.58
C GLN A 39 5.45 -11.90 -2.61
N THR A 40 5.12 -11.74 -1.34
CA THR A 40 6.06 -11.30 -0.31
C THR A 40 5.61 -11.81 1.06
N THR A 41 6.44 -11.60 2.07
CA THR A 41 6.15 -11.91 3.48
C THR A 41 6.18 -10.63 4.30
N TYR A 42 5.64 -10.69 5.53
CA TYR A 42 5.69 -9.55 6.43
C TYR A 42 7.13 -9.09 6.69
N ASP A 43 8.06 -10.02 6.91
CA ASP A 43 9.47 -9.74 7.25
C ASP A 43 10.24 -9.05 6.12
N SER A 44 9.82 -9.26 4.87
CA SER A 44 10.41 -8.58 3.70
C SER A 44 9.82 -7.18 3.43
N ILE A 45 8.77 -6.79 4.16
CA ILE A 45 8.19 -5.45 4.08
C ILE A 45 8.83 -4.57 5.14
N ARG A 46 9.28 -3.39 4.73
CA ARG A 46 9.76 -2.37 5.67
C ARG A 46 8.58 -1.54 6.17
N VAL A 47 8.43 -1.44 7.48
CA VAL A 47 7.58 -0.43 8.12
C VAL A 47 8.41 0.85 8.26
N LEU A 48 7.94 1.95 7.67
CA LEU A 48 8.59 3.26 7.71
C LEU A 48 8.32 3.98 9.05
N PRO A 49 9.08 5.04 9.40
CA PRO A 49 8.85 5.81 10.63
C PRO A 49 7.42 6.39 10.75
N ASP A 50 6.77 6.67 9.62
CA ASP A 50 5.38 7.10 9.56
C ASP A 50 4.36 5.95 9.52
N GLN A 51 4.79 4.75 9.90
CA GLN A 51 4.02 3.50 9.99
C GLN A 51 3.54 2.91 8.67
N THR A 52 3.78 3.57 7.53
CA THR A 52 3.42 3.02 6.21
C THR A 52 4.39 1.94 5.76
N LEU A 53 4.02 1.23 4.69
CA LEU A 53 4.76 0.05 4.20
C LEU A 53 5.60 0.40 2.98
N ALA A 54 6.78 -0.22 2.87
CA ALA A 54 7.68 -0.06 1.74
C ALA A 54 8.41 -1.36 1.37
N ILE A 55 8.71 -1.49 0.08
CA ILE A 55 9.71 -2.42 -0.45
C ILE A 55 10.82 -1.57 -1.06
N LYS A 56 12.06 -1.78 -0.62
CA LYS A 56 13.20 -0.96 -1.02
C LYS A 56 12.90 0.54 -0.81
N ASN A 57 12.97 1.34 -1.87
CA ASN A 57 12.70 2.78 -1.84
C ASN A 57 11.31 3.18 -2.39
N GLY A 58 10.37 2.23 -2.51
CA GLY A 58 8.99 2.51 -2.90
C GLY A 58 7.99 2.11 -1.82
N ARG A 59 7.04 3.00 -1.51
CA ARG A 59 5.89 2.63 -0.67
C ARG A 59 5.02 1.65 -1.42
N VAL A 60 4.41 0.75 -0.68
CA VAL A 60 3.50 -0.26 -1.22
C VAL A 60 2.26 -0.35 -0.35
N VAL A 61 1.19 -0.88 -0.93
CA VAL A 61 0.09 -1.46 -0.15
C VAL A 61 0.17 -2.96 -0.21
N VAL A 62 -0.37 -3.63 0.80
CA VAL A 62 -0.32 -5.10 0.87
C VAL A 62 -1.69 -5.71 1.14
N LEU A 63 -1.88 -6.91 0.64
CA LEU A 63 -3.09 -7.72 0.83
C LEU A 63 -2.69 -9.18 1.06
N PHE A 64 -3.43 -9.94 1.86
CA PHE A 64 -3.16 -11.36 2.08
C PHE A 64 -3.42 -12.16 0.80
N ALA A 65 -2.51 -13.05 0.42
CA ALA A 65 -2.61 -13.78 -0.85
C ALA A 65 -3.81 -14.75 -0.89
N ASP A 66 -4.13 -15.39 0.24
CA ASP A 66 -5.03 -16.56 0.31
C ASP A 66 -6.53 -16.25 0.46
N GLU A 67 -6.94 -14.99 0.56
CA GLU A 67 -8.35 -14.70 0.85
C GLU A 67 -9.29 -14.89 -0.36
N GLY A 68 -8.74 -15.12 -1.56
CA GLY A 68 -9.50 -15.18 -2.81
C GLY A 68 -9.89 -16.58 -3.33
N VAL A 69 -9.65 -17.68 -2.60
CA VAL A 69 -9.98 -19.05 -3.03
C VAL A 69 -11.04 -19.68 -2.12
N VAL A 70 -12.14 -18.98 -1.88
CA VAL A 70 -13.39 -19.69 -1.56
C VAL A 70 -13.96 -20.16 -2.88
N GLN A 71 -13.55 -21.35 -3.30
CA GLN A 71 -14.27 -22.13 -4.31
C GLN A 71 -15.75 -22.11 -3.95
N LYS A 72 -16.63 -21.90 -4.94
CA LYS A 72 -18.05 -22.19 -4.79
C LYS A 72 -18.17 -23.69 -4.47
N ALA A 73 -18.12 -24.07 -3.21
CA ALA A 73 -18.63 -25.36 -2.79
C ALA A 73 -20.15 -25.27 -2.93
N GLU A 74 -20.66 -25.92 -3.97
CA GLU A 74 -22.09 -26.02 -4.25
C GLU A 74 -22.82 -26.50 -2.99
N GLY A 75 -23.83 -25.73 -2.56
CA GLY A 75 -24.81 -26.22 -1.58
C GLY A 75 -24.69 -25.76 -0.12
N LYS A 76 -23.81 -24.84 0.27
CA LYS A 76 -23.86 -24.24 1.62
C LYS A 76 -24.37 -22.79 1.61
N PRO A 77 -25.34 -22.41 2.47
CA PRO A 77 -25.85 -21.04 2.55
C PRO A 77 -24.69 -20.09 2.88
N ALA A 78 -24.70 -18.92 2.22
CA ALA A 78 -23.64 -17.93 2.26
C ALA A 78 -23.32 -17.47 3.70
N SER A 79 -22.36 -18.13 4.35
CA SER A 79 -21.74 -17.61 5.56
C SER A 79 -21.20 -16.22 5.23
N LYS A 80 -21.66 -15.20 5.98
CA LYS A 80 -21.32 -13.78 5.87
C LYS A 80 -19.84 -13.60 5.45
N ARG A 81 -19.58 -13.30 4.17
CA ARG A 81 -18.21 -13.10 3.66
C ARG A 81 -17.55 -12.00 4.47
N LYS A 82 -16.49 -12.35 5.21
CA LYS A 82 -15.68 -11.36 5.95
C LYS A 82 -15.15 -10.37 4.91
N LYS A 83 -15.33 -9.06 5.14
CA LYS A 83 -14.82 -8.04 4.22
C LYS A 83 -13.30 -8.14 4.19
N GLU A 84 -12.74 -8.35 3.00
CA GLU A 84 -11.30 -8.38 2.79
C GLU A 84 -10.76 -6.95 2.73
N HIS A 85 -9.55 -6.77 3.26
CA HIS A 85 -8.92 -5.46 3.36
C HIS A 85 -7.54 -5.44 2.71
N PHE A 86 -7.18 -4.29 2.15
CA PHE A 86 -5.78 -3.97 1.89
C PHE A 86 -5.22 -3.09 3.00
N HIS A 87 -3.93 -3.21 3.23
CA HIS A 87 -3.20 -2.58 4.31
C HIS A 87 -2.22 -1.55 3.75
N VAL A 88 -2.26 -0.35 4.31
CA VAL A 88 -1.37 0.77 3.95
C VAL A 88 -0.33 1.07 5.04
N ALA A 89 -0.44 0.38 6.18
CA ALA A 89 0.39 0.57 7.35
C ALA A 89 0.62 -0.75 8.09
N GLY A 90 1.67 -0.80 8.90
CA GLY A 90 2.03 -1.94 9.76
C GLY A 90 1.09 -2.14 10.94
N CYS A 91 -0.22 -2.24 10.71
CA CYS A 91 -1.23 -2.30 11.77
C CYS A 91 -1.28 -3.64 12.50
N SER A 92 -1.98 -3.67 13.64
CA SER A 92 -2.15 -4.85 14.50
C SER A 92 -2.69 -6.08 13.75
N VAL A 93 -3.63 -5.90 12.82
CA VAL A 93 -4.17 -6.99 11.99
C VAL A 93 -3.10 -7.61 11.10
N LEU A 94 -2.23 -6.79 10.51
CA LEU A 94 -1.15 -7.26 9.66
C LEU A 94 -0.09 -7.98 10.49
N GLN A 95 0.27 -7.43 11.66
CA GLN A 95 1.22 -8.03 12.60
C GLN A 95 0.73 -9.37 13.17
N ALA A 96 -0.54 -9.45 13.56
CA ALA A 96 -1.14 -10.68 14.10
C ALA A 96 -1.10 -11.85 13.10
N ARG A 97 -1.09 -11.53 11.80
CA ARG A 97 -1.07 -12.49 10.68
C ARG A 97 0.25 -12.46 9.91
N HIS A 98 1.36 -12.08 10.55
CA HIS A 98 2.67 -11.90 9.90
C HIS A 98 3.19 -13.12 9.13
N ARG A 99 2.74 -14.33 9.50
CA ARG A 99 3.14 -15.60 8.84
C ARG A 99 2.39 -15.86 7.54
N GLU A 100 1.31 -15.16 7.29
CA GLU A 100 0.52 -15.37 6.09
C GLU A 100 1.18 -14.73 4.86
N PRO A 101 1.11 -15.38 3.69
CA PRO A 101 1.66 -14.83 2.47
C PRO A 101 0.95 -13.53 2.09
N LEU A 102 1.72 -12.54 1.66
CA LEU A 102 1.25 -11.23 1.26
C LEU A 102 1.48 -11.00 -0.23
N VAL A 103 0.74 -10.05 -0.77
CA VAL A 103 0.97 -9.48 -2.09
C VAL A 103 1.17 -7.99 -1.89
N ALA A 104 2.34 -7.48 -2.30
CA ALA A 104 2.63 -6.05 -2.35
C ALA A 104 2.35 -5.47 -3.73
N THR A 105 1.78 -4.27 -3.78
CA THR A 105 1.49 -3.57 -5.03
C THR A 105 1.58 -2.05 -4.86
N THR A 106 1.88 -1.35 -5.95
CA THR A 106 1.82 0.11 -6.06
C THR A 106 0.59 0.58 -6.84
N CYS A 107 -0.32 -0.33 -7.20
CA CYS A 107 -1.54 -0.01 -7.94
C CYS A 107 -2.38 1.02 -7.16
N LEU A 108 -2.74 2.12 -7.82
CA LEU A 108 -3.39 3.28 -7.19
C LEU A 108 -4.92 3.17 -7.09
N SER A 109 -5.49 2.05 -7.51
CA SER A 109 -6.94 1.85 -7.50
C SER A 109 -7.29 0.38 -7.39
N SER A 110 -8.25 0.07 -6.54
CA SER A 110 -8.98 -1.20 -6.57
C SER A 110 -9.80 -1.28 -7.87
N PRO A 111 -9.87 -2.44 -8.54
CA PRO A 111 -9.51 -3.77 -8.05
C PRO A 111 -8.03 -4.14 -8.28
N PHE A 112 -7.41 -4.77 -7.27
CA PHE A 112 -5.98 -5.09 -7.23
C PHE A 112 -5.62 -6.35 -8.03
N PRO A 113 -4.39 -6.44 -8.55
CA PRO A 113 -3.90 -7.64 -9.22
C PRO A 113 -3.80 -8.84 -8.28
N VAL A 114 -4.09 -10.04 -8.81
CA VAL A 114 -3.84 -11.32 -8.12
C VAL A 114 -2.64 -11.99 -8.79
N PRO A 115 -1.49 -12.12 -8.10
CA PRO A 115 -0.33 -12.82 -8.65
C PRO A 115 -0.70 -14.24 -9.09
N GLY A 116 -0.23 -14.64 -10.27
CA GLY A 116 -0.53 -15.96 -10.85
C GLY A 116 -1.86 -16.06 -11.58
N ASN A 117 -2.70 -15.01 -11.58
CA ASN A 117 -3.91 -14.95 -12.40
C ASN A 117 -4.17 -13.51 -12.88
N GLU A 118 -3.60 -13.17 -14.04
CA GLU A 118 -3.64 -11.81 -14.58
C GLU A 118 -5.05 -11.31 -14.88
N HIS A 119 -5.98 -12.21 -15.18
CA HIS A 119 -7.39 -11.91 -15.45
C HIS A 119 -8.22 -11.73 -14.18
N LYS A 120 -7.71 -12.13 -13.01
CA LYS A 120 -8.40 -11.99 -11.74
C LYS A 120 -7.95 -10.72 -11.03
N ARG A 121 -8.92 -9.91 -10.63
CA ARG A 121 -8.71 -8.69 -9.83
C ARG A 121 -9.55 -8.76 -8.55
N ARG A 122 -9.06 -8.19 -7.45
CA ARG A 122 -9.73 -8.18 -6.13
C ARG A 122 -10.19 -6.78 -5.73
N SER A 123 -11.49 -6.63 -5.51
CA SER A 123 -12.06 -5.40 -4.95
C SER A 123 -11.98 -5.41 -3.44
N LEU A 124 -11.10 -4.58 -2.88
CA LEU A 124 -10.82 -4.52 -1.45
C LEU A 124 -11.07 -3.12 -0.91
N THR A 125 -11.44 -3.02 0.36
CA THR A 125 -11.48 -1.73 1.07
C THR A 125 -10.25 -1.57 1.95
N VAL A 126 -9.91 -0.34 2.31
CA VAL A 126 -8.77 -0.10 3.22
C VAL A 126 -9.07 -0.68 4.60
N CYS A 127 -8.04 -1.24 5.24
CA CYS A 127 -8.13 -1.73 6.61
C CYS A 127 -8.41 -0.56 7.59
N PRO A 128 -9.47 -0.63 8.42
CA PRO A 128 -9.77 0.40 9.40
C PRO A 128 -8.66 0.61 10.44
N GLU A 129 -7.97 -0.45 10.84
CA GLU A 129 -6.84 -0.38 11.78
C GLU A 129 -5.64 0.37 11.19
N CYS A 130 -5.43 0.32 9.86
CA CYS A 130 -4.41 1.16 9.23
C CYS A 130 -4.77 2.63 9.31
N LEU A 131 -6.04 2.99 9.05
CA LEU A 131 -6.46 4.40 9.12
C LEU A 131 -6.41 4.92 10.56
N ALA A 132 -6.75 4.08 11.54
CA ALA A 132 -6.69 4.42 12.96
C ALA A 132 -5.24 4.64 13.41
N LEU A 133 -4.32 3.73 13.06
CA LEU A 133 -2.90 3.83 13.37
C LEU A 133 -2.30 5.13 12.81
N LEU A 134 -2.63 5.48 11.57
CA LEU A 134 -2.14 6.69 10.90
C LEU A 134 -2.86 7.97 11.33
N SER A 135 -3.92 7.88 12.14
CA SER A 135 -4.85 8.99 12.40
C SER A 135 -5.29 9.68 11.10
N TYR A 136 -5.49 8.90 10.03
CA TYR A 136 -5.64 9.40 8.66
C TYR A 136 -6.86 10.33 8.56
N ARG A 137 -6.63 11.62 8.25
CA ARG A 137 -7.67 12.66 8.22
C ARG A 137 -8.55 12.66 9.49
N GLY A 138 -7.96 12.34 10.64
CA GLY A 138 -8.68 12.29 11.93
C GLY A 138 -9.58 11.06 12.11
N PHE A 139 -9.38 10.00 11.32
CA PHE A 139 -10.06 8.72 11.48
C PHE A 139 -9.85 8.12 12.87
N SER A 140 -10.90 7.52 13.45
CA SER A 140 -10.84 6.90 14.78
C SER A 140 -11.89 5.80 14.91
N LEU A 141 -11.50 4.66 15.49
CA LEU A 141 -12.40 3.53 15.74
C LEU A 141 -13.21 3.66 17.04
N THR A 142 -12.71 4.39 18.03
CA THR A 142 -13.24 4.41 19.40
C THR A 142 -14.16 5.60 19.69
N ARG A 143 -14.07 6.67 18.91
CA ARG A 143 -14.83 7.90 19.17
C ARG A 143 -16.24 7.83 18.58
N ASN A 144 -17.21 7.38 19.39
CA ASN A 144 -18.63 7.26 19.02
C ASN A 144 -19.22 8.51 18.32
N ARG A 145 -18.79 9.72 18.73
CA ARG A 145 -19.27 10.99 18.14
C ARG A 145 -18.89 11.17 16.67
N ARG A 146 -17.90 10.43 16.15
CA ARG A 146 -17.39 10.55 14.77
C ARG A 146 -17.54 9.27 13.94
N ILE A 147 -18.43 8.36 14.35
CA ILE A 147 -18.65 7.10 13.61
C ILE A 147 -19.06 7.38 12.16
N ARG A 148 -20.08 8.22 11.92
CA ARG A 148 -20.53 8.53 10.55
C ARG A 148 -19.43 9.16 9.69
N TYR A 149 -18.60 10.01 10.28
CA TYR A 149 -17.45 10.62 9.60
C TYR A 149 -16.42 9.54 9.20
N SER A 150 -16.08 8.65 10.13
CA SER A 150 -15.13 7.56 9.91
C SER A 150 -15.66 6.54 8.90
N GLU A 151 -16.95 6.22 8.93
CA GLU A 151 -17.61 5.41 7.90
C GLU A 151 -17.57 6.07 6.53
N GLY A 152 -17.79 7.39 6.46
CA GLY A 152 -17.66 8.17 5.24
C GLY A 152 -16.24 8.12 4.68
N LEU A 153 -15.22 8.27 5.54
CA LEU A 153 -13.82 8.14 5.16
C LEU A 153 -13.49 6.73 4.63
N LEU A 154 -14.00 5.66 5.25
CA LEU A 154 -13.78 4.30 4.77
C LEU A 154 -14.38 4.07 3.38
N ARG A 155 -15.59 4.59 3.13
CA ARG A 155 -16.28 4.44 1.84
C ARG A 155 -15.64 5.30 0.75
N GLY A 156 -15.15 6.48 1.09
CA GLY A 156 -14.54 7.44 0.17
C GLY A 156 -13.02 7.32 0.06
N PHE A 157 -12.39 6.33 0.71
CA PHE A 157 -10.93 6.20 0.69
C PHE A 157 -10.42 5.91 -0.72
N GLN A 158 -9.42 6.68 -1.15
CA GLN A 158 -8.74 6.49 -2.44
C GLN A 158 -7.23 6.46 -2.23
N LEU A 159 -6.55 5.52 -2.86
CA LEU A 159 -5.09 5.40 -2.77
C LEU A 159 -4.37 6.59 -3.39
N GLN A 160 -4.92 7.19 -4.45
CA GLN A 160 -4.38 8.41 -5.05
C GLN A 160 -4.27 9.54 -4.02
N ASP A 161 -5.33 9.74 -3.23
CA ASP A 161 -5.37 10.72 -2.15
C ASP A 161 -4.44 10.38 -0.99
N PHE A 162 -4.30 9.10 -0.67
CA PHE A 162 -3.36 8.62 0.31
C PHE A 162 -1.91 8.92 -0.11
N PHE A 163 -1.53 8.58 -1.35
CA PHE A 163 -0.17 8.76 -1.85
C PHE A 163 0.20 10.22 -2.19
N ARG A 164 -0.78 11.13 -2.23
CA ARG A 164 -0.52 12.59 -2.21
C ARG A 164 0.01 13.06 -0.86
N ILE A 165 -0.43 12.45 0.24
CA ILE A 165 0.05 12.76 1.61
C ILE A 165 1.35 11.98 1.90
N TYR A 166 1.36 10.70 1.54
CA TYR A 166 2.48 9.78 1.76
C TYR A 166 3.16 9.49 0.42
N THR A 167 4.23 10.20 0.09
CA THR A 167 4.88 10.08 -1.23
C THR A 167 5.22 8.63 -1.58
N LEU A 168 4.61 8.13 -2.66
CA LEU A 168 4.77 6.75 -3.14
C LEU A 168 6.24 6.42 -3.44
N TYR A 169 6.91 7.31 -4.18
CA TYR A 169 8.30 7.15 -4.62
C TYR A 169 8.90 8.52 -4.99
N PRO A 170 10.22 8.73 -4.78
CA PRO A 170 11.11 7.88 -3.99
C PRO A 170 10.88 8.11 -2.49
N VAL A 171 10.91 7.02 -1.72
CA VAL A 171 11.04 7.12 -0.26
C VAL A 171 12.50 7.42 0.04
N ARG A 172 12.75 8.54 0.72
CA ARG A 172 14.09 8.84 1.23
C ARG A 172 14.34 7.91 2.42
N ILE A 173 15.30 7.01 2.26
CA ILE A 173 15.71 6.05 3.30
C ILE A 173 16.73 6.70 4.25
N GLU A 174 17.21 7.91 3.95
CA GLU A 174 18.23 8.58 4.73
C GLU A 174 17.65 9.27 5.98
N GLY A 175 18.02 8.71 7.12
CA GLY A 175 17.78 9.17 8.47
C GLY A 175 18.64 8.35 9.43
N HIS A 176 19.96 8.44 9.29
CA HIS A 176 20.83 8.38 10.46
C HIS A 176 21.00 9.81 10.97
N LEU A 177 20.87 9.94 12.29
CA LEU A 177 21.07 11.14 13.09
C LEU A 177 22.38 11.86 12.75
#